data_AF-A0A7C1S626-F1
#
_entry.id   AF-A0A7C1S626-F1
#
_cell.length_a   1.000
_cell.length_b   1.000
_cell.length_c   1.000
_cell.angle_alpha   90.00
_cell.angle_beta   90.00
_cell.angle_gamma   90.00
#
_symmetry.space_group_name_H-M   'P 1'
#
loop_
_entity.id
_entity.type
_entity.pdbx_description
1 polymer ?
#
loop_
_entity_poly.entity_id
_entity_poly.type
_entity_poly.pdbx_seq_one_letter_code
_entity_poly.pdbx_strand_id
1 'polypeptide(L)'
;MLKESDYEHVFTGSAIKANYLKNIFDEEGIPSVIRNDQDSQLRAGFGGAYTDQALIFVRKNESMRAKRIVEKKLDEEAVPPEILEKQATESRLEEEKTIDKDNKRPLIKKGGKSNRSLINIILNVGLVIYSGWRLLPLLRGEELSTWRILLSAFIFVFCSIAVINHFRK
;
A
#
# COMPACT_ATOMS: atom_id res chain seq x y z
N MET A 1 -16.37 -0.55 -15.19
CA MET A 1 -16.18 0.91 -15.02
C MET A 1 -15.63 1.14 -13.62
N LEU A 2 -14.57 1.93 -13.49
CA LEU A 2 -14.08 2.35 -12.17
C LEU A 2 -15.15 3.24 -11.53
N LYS A 3 -15.44 3.01 -10.24
CA LYS A 3 -16.40 3.82 -9.49
C LYS A 3 -15.93 5.27 -9.51
N GLU A 4 -16.82 6.21 -9.83
CA GLU A 4 -16.49 7.63 -9.73
C GLU A 4 -16.10 7.96 -8.28
N SER A 5 -15.01 8.71 -8.14
CA SER A 5 -14.57 9.22 -6.84
C SER A 5 -15.54 10.32 -6.37
N ASP A 6 -15.93 10.25 -5.10
CA ASP A 6 -16.70 11.32 -4.43
C ASP A 6 -15.83 12.54 -4.08
N TYR A 7 -14.52 12.43 -4.30
CA TYR A 7 -13.53 13.46 -4.04
C TYR A 7 -13.02 14.11 -5.32
N GLU A 8 -12.78 15.41 -5.24
CA GLU A 8 -12.21 16.26 -6.28
C GLU A 8 -10.86 16.82 -5.80
N HIS A 9 -9.92 16.94 -6.73
CA HIS A 9 -8.61 17.55 -6.49
C HIS A 9 -8.74 19.08 -6.37
N VAL A 10 -8.05 19.65 -5.38
CA VAL A 10 -8.09 21.09 -5.09
C VAL A 10 -6.72 21.75 -5.00
N PHE A 11 -5.65 21.01 -4.69
CA PHE A 11 -4.31 21.59 -4.56
C PHE A 11 -3.22 20.57 -4.85
N THR A 12 -2.11 21.02 -5.45
CA THR A 12 -0.86 20.26 -5.62
C THR A 12 0.31 21.16 -5.22
N GLY A 13 1.25 20.62 -4.44
CA GLY A 13 2.50 21.31 -4.12
C GLY A 13 3.32 20.59 -3.06
N SER A 14 4.10 21.35 -2.29
CA SER A 14 4.92 20.79 -1.22
C SER A 14 4.08 20.18 -0.10
N ALA A 15 4.61 19.14 0.54
CA ALA A 15 3.94 18.50 1.68
C ALA A 15 3.66 19.49 2.83
N ILE A 16 4.52 20.50 3.00
CA ILE A 16 4.37 21.54 4.01
C ILE A 16 3.14 22.41 3.71
N LYS A 17 3.02 22.92 2.47
CA LYS A 17 1.84 23.70 2.05
C LYS A 17 0.57 22.86 2.08
N ALA A 18 0.66 21.58 1.76
CA ALA A 18 -0.47 20.68 1.81
C ALA A 18 -1.01 20.49 3.24
N ASN A 19 -0.12 20.30 4.22
CA ASN A 19 -0.47 20.23 5.63
C ASN A 19 -1.00 21.57 6.17
N TYR A 20 -0.42 22.69 5.73
CA TYR A 20 -0.94 24.03 6.05
C TYR A 20 -2.40 24.19 5.66
N LEU A 21 -2.71 23.91 4.39
CA LEU A 21 -4.08 23.99 3.87
C LEU A 21 -5.03 22.99 4.53
N LYS A 22 -4.56 21.79 4.87
CA LYS A 22 -5.37 20.81 5.61
C LYS A 22 -5.82 21.36 6.96
N ASN A 23 -4.93 22.00 7.72
CA ASN A 23 -5.31 22.57 9.02
C ASN A 23 -6.36 23.68 8.85
N ILE A 24 -6.20 24.55 7.85
CA ILE A 24 -7.20 25.57 7.53
C ILE A 24 -8.55 24.93 7.14
N PHE A 25 -8.52 23.87 6.33
CA PHE A 25 -9.74 23.15 5.98
C PHE A 25 -10.41 22.51 7.19
N ASP A 26 -9.63 21.94 8.11
CA ASP A 26 -10.15 21.35 9.35
C ASP A 26 -10.79 22.43 10.26
N GLU A 27 -10.16 23.61 10.38
CA GLU A 27 -10.72 24.78 11.09
C GLU A 27 -12.04 25.26 10.46
N GLU A 28 -12.13 25.21 9.14
CA GLU A 28 -13.31 25.61 8.37
C GLU A 28 -14.40 24.52 8.27
N GLY A 29 -14.17 23.35 8.87
CA GLY A 29 -15.08 22.20 8.85
C GLY A 29 -15.16 21.48 7.50
N ILE A 30 -14.13 21.62 6.66
CA ILE A 30 -14.04 21.00 5.32
C ILE A 30 -13.19 19.72 5.42
N PRO A 31 -13.80 18.52 5.31
CA PRO A 31 -13.03 17.28 5.37
C PRO A 31 -12.14 17.13 4.13
N SER A 32 -10.83 17.03 4.36
CA SER A 32 -9.83 16.91 3.30
C SER A 32 -8.94 15.68 3.46
N VAL A 33 -8.39 15.19 2.34
CA VAL A 33 -7.50 14.03 2.28
C VAL A 33 -6.22 14.44 1.54
N ILE A 34 -5.08 14.26 2.20
CA ILE A 34 -3.76 14.45 1.57
C ILE A 34 -3.29 13.13 0.97
N ARG A 35 -2.81 13.17 -0.28
CA ARG A 35 -2.09 12.08 -0.93
C ARG A 35 -0.69 12.55 -1.32
N ASN A 36 0.35 11.94 -0.76
CA ASN A 36 1.73 12.26 -1.09
C ASN A 36 2.33 11.17 -1.99
N ASP A 37 2.32 11.43 -3.29
CA ASP A 37 2.80 10.46 -4.28
C ASP A 37 4.34 10.37 -4.26
N GLN A 38 5.05 11.44 -3.85
CA GLN A 38 6.50 11.46 -3.71
C GLN A 38 6.97 10.56 -2.55
N ASP A 39 6.38 10.71 -1.36
CA ASP A 39 6.72 9.85 -0.20
C ASP A 39 6.40 8.38 -0.49
N SER A 40 5.29 8.13 -1.20
CA SER A 40 4.93 6.78 -1.65
C SER A 40 5.96 6.18 -2.61
N GLN A 41 6.43 6.94 -3.59
CA GLN A 41 7.47 6.50 -4.54
C GLN A 41 8.81 6.26 -3.85
N LEU A 42 9.22 7.14 -2.93
CA LEU A 42 10.45 6.99 -2.14
C LEU A 42 10.42 5.69 -1.33
N ARG A 43 9.32 5.42 -0.64
CA ARG A 43 9.14 4.17 0.13
C ARG A 43 9.08 2.92 -0.75
N ALA A 44 8.59 3.05 -1.99
CA ALA A 44 8.55 1.96 -2.96
C ALA A 44 9.90 1.67 -3.64
N GLY A 45 10.92 2.51 -3.43
CA GLY A 45 12.24 2.36 -4.04
C GLY A 45 12.35 2.86 -5.49
N PHE A 46 11.33 3.58 -5.98
CA PHE A 46 11.30 4.18 -7.32
C PHE A 46 11.25 5.72 -7.27
N GLY A 47 11.54 6.32 -6.12
CA GLY A 47 11.49 7.77 -5.92
C GLY A 47 12.40 8.52 -6.90
N GLY A 48 11.79 9.27 -7.82
CA GLY A 48 12.49 10.16 -8.74
C GLY A 48 12.73 11.56 -8.15
N ALA A 49 13.34 12.44 -8.94
CA ALA A 49 13.67 13.83 -8.56
C ALA A 49 12.47 14.78 -8.54
N TYR A 50 11.24 14.29 -8.72
CA TYR A 50 10.06 15.14 -8.70
C TYR A 50 9.70 15.54 -7.26
N THR A 51 9.97 16.79 -6.93
CA THR A 51 9.55 17.42 -5.68
C THR A 51 8.10 17.91 -5.79
N ASP A 52 7.46 18.18 -4.65
CA ASP A 52 6.16 18.86 -4.56
C ASP A 52 4.98 18.09 -5.17
N GLN A 53 4.90 16.78 -4.90
CA GLN A 53 3.78 15.92 -5.31
C GLN A 53 2.79 15.59 -4.18
N ALA A 54 2.61 16.51 -3.23
CA ALA A 54 1.54 16.39 -2.26
C ALA A 54 0.25 16.98 -2.85
N LEU A 55 -0.78 16.14 -2.95
CA LEU A 55 -2.10 16.51 -3.46
C LEU A 55 -3.10 16.58 -2.31
N ILE A 56 -4.05 17.53 -2.40
CA ILE A 56 -5.23 17.56 -1.52
C ILE A 56 -6.48 17.27 -2.32
N PHE A 57 -7.33 16.42 -1.74
CA PHE A 57 -8.64 16.06 -2.24
C PHE A 57 -9.72 16.41 -1.22
N VAL A 58 -10.84 16.94 -1.68
CA VAL A 58 -12.00 17.32 -0.87
C VAL A 58 -13.24 16.74 -1.52
N ARG A 59 -14.34 16.57 -0.77
CA ARG A 59 -15.60 16.11 -1.37
C ARG A 59 -16.08 17.08 -2.45
N LYS A 60 -16.68 16.55 -3.53
CA LYS A 60 -17.18 17.34 -4.67
C LYS A 60 -18.11 18.50 -4.28
N ASN A 61 -18.90 18.35 -3.22
CA ASN A 61 -19.81 19.39 -2.74
C ASN A 61 -19.09 20.59 -2.10
N GLU A 62 -17.86 20.41 -1.58
CA GLU A 62 -17.07 21.46 -0.94
C GLU A 62 -15.90 21.94 -1.81
N SER A 63 -15.74 21.42 -3.03
CA SER A 63 -14.57 21.68 -3.86
C SER A 63 -14.44 23.15 -4.25
N MET A 64 -15.55 23.81 -4.58
CA MET A 64 -15.57 25.25 -4.91
C MET A 64 -15.16 26.12 -3.73
N ARG A 65 -15.60 25.77 -2.52
CA ARG A 65 -15.24 26.49 -1.29
C ARG A 65 -13.76 26.29 -0.98
N ALA A 66 -13.27 25.05 -1.06
CA ALA A 66 -11.88 24.71 -0.85
C ALA A 66 -10.94 25.43 -1.84
N LYS A 67 -11.28 25.46 -3.14
CA LYS A 67 -10.46 26.17 -4.16
C LYS A 67 -10.31 27.66 -3.86
N ARG A 68 -11.38 28.33 -3.42
CA ARG A 68 -11.33 29.75 -3.04
C ARG A 68 -10.42 30.02 -1.84
N ILE A 69 -10.41 29.12 -0.85
CA ILE A 69 -9.53 29.23 0.31
C ILE A 69 -8.08 29.06 -0.13
N VAL A 70 -7.80 28.08 -1.01
CA VAL A 70 -6.45 27.84 -1.55
C VAL A 70 -5.93 29.08 -2.26
N GLU A 71 -6.71 29.64 -3.19
CA GLU A 71 -6.36 30.86 -3.93
C GLU A 71 -6.10 32.02 -2.96
N LYS A 72 -7.04 32.29 -2.06
CA LYS A 72 -6.89 33.36 -1.06
C LYS A 72 -5.63 33.20 -0.21
N LYS A 73 -5.39 32.01 0.34
CA LYS A 73 -4.33 31.76 1.32
C LYS A 73 -2.94 31.63 0.70
N LEU A 74 -2.85 31.25 -0.56
CA LEU A 74 -1.56 31.13 -1.26
C LEU A 74 -1.18 32.39 -2.05
N ASP A 75 -2.16 33.18 -2.49
CA ASP A 75 -1.89 34.44 -3.20
C ASP A 75 -1.67 35.62 -2.24
N GLU A 76 -2.29 35.63 -1.05
CA GLU A 76 -2.16 36.73 -0.09
C GLU A 76 -0.82 36.72 0.69
N GLU A 77 -0.12 35.59 0.81
CA GLU A 77 1.11 35.51 1.61
C GLU A 77 2.16 34.58 0.99
N ALA A 78 3.35 35.11 0.74
CA ALA A 78 4.58 34.33 0.86
C ALA A 78 4.70 33.92 2.33
N VAL A 79 4.00 32.84 2.72
CA VAL A 79 3.91 32.38 4.12
C VAL A 79 5.32 32.32 4.69
N PRO A 80 5.64 33.11 5.73
CA PRO A 80 6.98 33.16 6.30
C PRO A 80 7.43 31.75 6.72
N PRO A 81 8.68 31.36 6.43
CA PRO A 81 9.18 30.01 6.70
C PRO A 81 9.05 29.64 8.19
N GLU A 82 9.11 30.62 9.09
CA GLU A 82 8.95 30.43 10.53
C GLU A 82 7.58 29.85 10.93
N ILE A 83 6.50 30.25 10.26
CA ILE A 83 5.14 29.76 10.56
C ILE A 83 5.02 28.30 10.12
N LEU A 84 5.58 28.00 8.94
CA LEU A 84 5.59 26.66 8.37
C LEU A 84 6.40 25.68 9.23
N GLU A 85 7.55 26.11 9.75
CA GLU A 85 8.38 25.31 10.64
C GLU A 85 7.69 25.04 11.98
N LYS A 86 7.05 26.06 12.58
CA LYS A 86 6.28 25.88 13.81
C LYS A 86 5.16 24.88 13.61
N GLN A 87 4.40 25.00 12.54
CA GLN A 87 3.30 24.09 12.24
C GLN A 87 3.75 22.67 11.89
N ALA A 88 4.88 22.51 11.19
CA ALA A 88 5.49 21.20 10.96
C ALA A 88 5.93 20.54 12.27
N THR A 89 6.41 21.34 13.23
CA THR A 89 6.78 20.86 14.56
C THR A 89 5.55 20.47 15.38
N GLU A 90 4.50 21.30 15.37
CA GLU A 90 3.25 21.04 16.08
C GLU A 90 2.52 19.81 15.55
N SER A 91 2.37 19.68 14.21
CA SER A 91 1.77 18.50 13.59
C SER A 91 2.52 17.21 13.93
N ARG A 92 3.86 17.23 13.92
CA ARG A 92 4.68 16.10 14.35
C ARG A 92 4.47 15.75 15.84
N LEU A 93 4.31 16.76 16.70
CA LEU A 93 4.02 16.56 18.13
C LEU A 93 2.60 16.04 18.36
N GLU A 94 1.62 16.41 17.54
CA GLU A 94 0.26 15.85 17.57
C GLU A 94 0.24 14.40 17.11
N GLU A 95 0.96 14.06 16.04
CA GLU A 95 1.17 12.67 15.62
C GLU A 95 1.83 11.86 16.76
N GLU A 96 2.86 12.39 17.41
CA GLU A 96 3.52 11.72 18.54
C GLU A 96 2.57 11.54 19.75
N LYS A 97 1.79 12.57 20.10
CA LYS A 97 0.80 12.50 21.18
C LYS A 97 -0.34 11.53 20.88
N THR A 98 -0.77 11.42 19.62
CA THR A 98 -1.77 10.42 19.23
C THR A 98 -1.20 9.01 19.28
N ILE A 99 0.08 8.82 18.92
CA ILE A 99 0.75 7.52 19.05
C ILE A 99 0.91 7.10 20.53
N ASP A 100 1.15 8.05 21.44
CA ASP A 100 1.36 7.77 22.87
C ASP A 100 0.04 7.63 23.66
N LYS A 101 -0.97 8.46 23.37
CA LYS A 101 -2.32 8.34 23.98
C LYS A 101 -3.05 7.07 23.53
N ASP A 102 -2.93 6.70 22.25
CA ASP A 102 -3.40 5.43 21.71
C ASP A 102 -2.25 4.41 21.74
N ASN A 103 -1.72 4.12 22.93
CA ASN A 103 -0.87 2.93 23.14
C ASN A 103 -1.60 1.62 22.80
N LYS A 104 -2.88 1.71 22.43
CA LYS A 104 -3.50 0.83 21.45
C LYS A 104 -3.33 1.46 20.08
N ARG A 105 -2.18 1.24 19.44
CA ARG A 105 -2.14 1.30 17.97
C ARG A 105 -3.42 0.56 17.54
N PRO A 106 -4.28 1.10 16.65
CA PRO A 106 -5.07 0.20 15.86
C PRO A 106 -4.00 -0.56 15.07
N LEU A 107 -3.44 -1.61 15.69
CA LEU A 107 -2.90 -2.74 14.98
C LEU A 107 -3.96 -2.91 13.92
N ILE A 108 -3.62 -2.61 12.66
CA ILE A 108 -4.39 -3.05 11.51
C ILE A 108 -4.77 -4.46 11.93
N LYS A 109 -6.04 -4.66 12.34
CA LYS A 109 -6.44 -5.94 12.91
C LYS A 109 -6.23 -6.82 11.72
N LYS A 110 -5.10 -7.54 11.71
CA LYS A 110 -4.61 -8.24 10.53
C LYS A 110 -5.82 -9.06 10.13
N GLY A 111 -6.46 -8.65 9.02
CA GLY A 111 -7.75 -9.20 8.63
C GLY A 111 -7.64 -10.70 8.78
N GLY A 112 -8.59 -11.28 9.50
CA GLY A 112 -8.46 -12.57 10.17
C GLY A 112 -7.63 -13.59 9.39
N LYS A 113 -6.75 -14.31 10.13
CA LYS A 113 -5.91 -15.44 9.68
C LYS A 113 -5.86 -15.58 8.15
N SER A 114 -4.97 -14.83 7.49
CA SER A 114 -4.90 -14.73 6.01
C SER A 114 -5.37 -16.02 5.36
N ASN A 115 -6.52 -15.99 4.68
CA ASN A 115 -7.07 -17.17 4.04
C ASN A 115 -5.97 -17.74 3.15
N ARG A 116 -5.44 -18.91 3.52
CA ARG A 116 -4.36 -19.54 2.76
C ARG A 116 -4.92 -19.75 1.35
N SER A 117 -4.27 -19.16 0.35
CA SER A 117 -4.77 -19.14 -1.02
C SER A 117 -5.07 -20.56 -1.49
N LEU A 118 -6.35 -20.89 -1.68
CA LEU A 118 -6.80 -22.19 -2.18
C LEU A 118 -6.15 -22.51 -3.53
N ILE A 119 -5.92 -21.47 -4.34
CA ILE A 119 -5.25 -21.58 -5.64
C ILE A 119 -3.83 -22.14 -5.48
N ASN A 120 -3.08 -21.70 -4.46
CA ASN A 120 -1.73 -22.20 -4.22
C ASN A 120 -1.74 -23.69 -3.80
N ILE A 121 -2.74 -24.11 -3.02
CA ILE A 121 -2.88 -25.53 -2.64
C ILE A 121 -3.18 -26.38 -3.87
N ILE A 122 -4.17 -25.98 -4.66
CA ILE A 122 -4.60 -26.69 -5.88
C ILE A 122 -3.42 -26.82 -6.85
N LEU A 123 -2.65 -25.75 -7.03
CA LEU A 123 -1.46 -25.75 -7.88
C LEU A 123 -0.40 -26.74 -7.40
N ASN A 124 -0.06 -26.74 -6.10
CA ASN A 124 0.93 -27.67 -5.57
C ASN A 124 0.45 -29.13 -5.64
N VAL A 125 -0.84 -29.40 -5.36
CA VAL A 125 -1.41 -30.76 -5.50
C VAL A 125 -1.38 -31.22 -6.95
N GLY A 126 -1.74 -30.34 -7.89
CA GLY A 126 -1.64 -30.63 -9.33
C GLY A 126 -0.22 -30.95 -9.77
N LEU A 127 0.78 -30.20 -9.27
CA LEU A 127 2.19 -30.45 -9.55
C LEU A 127 2.68 -31.78 -8.97
N VAL A 128 2.22 -32.18 -7.78
CA VAL A 128 2.54 -33.49 -7.18
C VAL A 128 1.98 -34.62 -8.04
N ILE A 129 0.71 -34.54 -8.45
CA ILE A 129 0.07 -35.55 -9.31
C ILE A 129 0.79 -35.64 -10.66
N TYR A 130 1.07 -34.49 -11.28
CA TYR A 130 1.72 -34.43 -12.58
C TYR A 130 3.15 -34.99 -12.55
N SER A 131 3.96 -34.58 -11.55
CA SER A 131 5.33 -35.08 -11.41
C SER A 131 5.37 -36.57 -11.09
N GLY A 132 4.44 -37.07 -10.27
CA GLY A 132 4.26 -38.51 -10.03
C GLY A 132 3.91 -39.27 -11.30
N TRP A 133 2.93 -38.78 -12.08
CA TRP A 133 2.57 -39.40 -13.36
C TRP A 133 3.73 -39.38 -14.37
N ARG A 134 4.50 -38.29 -14.41
CA ARG A 134 5.66 -38.14 -15.32
C ARG A 134 6.82 -39.08 -14.97
N LEU A 135 6.94 -39.44 -13.69
CA LEU A 135 7.93 -40.40 -13.16
C LEU A 135 7.42 -41.85 -13.17
N LEU A 136 6.12 -42.09 -13.36
CA LEU A 136 5.51 -43.42 -13.38
C LEU A 136 6.23 -44.44 -14.28
N PRO A 137 6.75 -44.09 -15.47
CA PRO A 137 7.42 -45.07 -16.32
C PRO A 137 8.72 -45.64 -15.73
N LEU A 138 9.38 -44.93 -14.79
CA LEU A 138 10.54 -45.47 -14.07
C LEU A 138 10.19 -46.72 -13.25
N LEU A 139 8.97 -46.75 -12.69
CA LEU A 139 8.49 -47.90 -11.91
C LEU A 139 8.18 -49.11 -12.81
N ARG A 140 8.04 -48.89 -14.12
CA ARG A 140 7.83 -49.93 -15.13
C ARG A 140 9.14 -50.43 -15.74
N GLY A 141 10.28 -49.90 -15.30
CA GLY A 141 11.60 -50.23 -15.85
C GLY A 141 11.90 -49.54 -17.18
N GLU A 142 11.14 -48.52 -17.58
CA GLU A 142 11.44 -47.74 -18.78
C GLU A 142 12.57 -46.73 -18.51
N GLU A 143 13.46 -46.54 -19.48
CA GLU A 143 14.53 -45.56 -19.36
C GLU A 143 14.02 -44.14 -19.65
N LEU A 144 14.28 -43.21 -18.73
CA LEU A 144 14.00 -41.80 -18.89
C LEU A 144 15.30 -41.00 -18.90
N SER A 145 15.30 -39.86 -19.61
CA SER A 145 16.38 -38.88 -19.52
C SER A 145 16.65 -38.46 -18.06
N THR A 146 17.91 -38.51 -17.63
CA THR A 146 18.38 -38.14 -16.28
C THR A 146 17.92 -36.75 -15.85
N TRP A 147 17.93 -35.77 -16.76
CA TRP A 147 17.42 -34.41 -16.49
C TRP A 147 15.93 -34.40 -16.14
N ARG A 148 15.12 -35.19 -16.86
CA ARG A 148 13.68 -35.30 -16.61
C ARG A 148 13.38 -35.94 -15.26
N ILE A 149 14.20 -36.91 -14.86
CA ILE A 149 14.11 -37.56 -13.55
C ILE A 149 14.42 -36.56 -12.44
N LEU A 150 15.58 -35.89 -12.51
CA LEU A 150 16.04 -34.94 -11.49
C LEU A 150 15.04 -33.80 -11.31
N LEU A 151 14.60 -33.18 -12.40
CA LEU A 151 13.65 -32.06 -12.34
C LEU A 151 12.30 -32.50 -11.74
N SER A 152 11.77 -33.63 -12.18
CA SER A 152 10.45 -34.09 -11.72
C SER A 152 10.51 -34.59 -10.27
N ALA A 153 11.61 -35.24 -9.86
CA ALA A 153 11.82 -35.66 -8.47
C ALA A 153 11.97 -34.47 -7.52
N PHE A 154 12.73 -33.44 -7.92
CA PHE A 154 12.88 -32.21 -7.14
C PHE A 154 11.54 -31.49 -6.93
N ILE A 155 10.75 -31.32 -8.00
CA ILE A 155 9.42 -30.70 -7.93
C ILE A 155 8.48 -31.54 -7.04
N PHE A 156 8.48 -32.86 -7.20
CA PHE A 156 7.64 -33.76 -6.42
C PHE A 156 7.92 -33.64 -4.91
N VAL A 157 9.19 -33.65 -4.49
CA VAL A 157 9.58 -33.52 -3.09
C VAL A 157 9.23 -32.15 -2.53
N PHE A 158 9.58 -31.07 -3.24
CA PHE A 158 9.34 -29.70 -2.79
C PHE A 158 7.85 -29.40 -2.63
N CYS A 159 7.03 -29.78 -3.63
CA CYS A 159 5.58 -29.57 -3.57
C CYS A 159 4.93 -30.46 -2.50
N SER A 160 5.39 -31.69 -2.31
CA SER A 160 4.89 -32.56 -1.23
C SER A 160 5.14 -31.97 0.15
N ILE A 161 6.33 -31.42 0.40
CA ILE A 161 6.65 -30.74 1.66
C ILE A 161 5.75 -29.51 1.85
N ALA A 162 5.54 -28.72 0.79
CA ALA A 162 4.67 -27.54 0.84
C ALA A 162 3.21 -27.91 1.19
N VAL A 163 2.68 -28.98 0.60
CA VAL A 163 1.33 -29.49 0.89
C VAL A 163 1.25 -30.05 2.32
N ILE A 164 2.22 -30.83 2.78
CA ILE A 164 2.24 -31.38 4.15
C ILE A 164 2.30 -30.26 5.19
N ASN A 165 3.19 -29.28 5.00
CA ASN A 165 3.32 -28.13 5.89
C ASN A 165 2.05 -27.26 5.91
N HIS A 166 1.27 -27.28 4.82
CA HIS A 166 -0.02 -26.64 4.79
C HIS A 166 -1.02 -27.30 5.74
N PHE A 167 -1.06 -28.63 5.84
CA PHE A 167 -2.03 -29.33 6.71
C PHE A 167 -1.56 -29.50 8.16
N ARG A 168 -0.26 -29.37 8.44
CA ARG A 168 0.31 -29.49 9.81
C ARG A 168 0.22 -28.22 10.68
N LYS A 169 -0.26 -27.11 10.13
CA LYS A 169 -0.25 -25.78 10.77
C LYS A 169 -1.66 -25.21 10.92
#